data_AF-A0A522C961-F1
#
_entry.id   AF-A0A522C961-F1
#
_cell.length_a   1.000
_cell.length_b   1.000
_cell.length_c   1.000
_cell.angle_alpha   90.00
_cell.angle_beta   90.00
_cell.angle_gamma   90.00
#
_symmetry.space_group_name_H-M   'P 1'
#
loop_
_entity.id
_entity.type
_entity.pdbx_description
1 polymer ?
#
loop_
_entity_poly.entity_id
_entity_poly.type
_entity_poly.pdbx_seq_one_letter_code
_entity_poly.pdbx_strand_id
1 'polypeptide(L)'
;LHAIGTGYDLIRLGRQDILLCGGAEELHPTVTGSFDILFATSTKYNDAPQKTPRPFDRDRDGLVCGEGSGLLVLESYERATARNANIYAEIIGYSTTANGLHVSQSNKESMVSCMRQALSDSGVKSDSIYVNAHATATLQGDQEEAEAIREVFGSAVPVSSLKGYIGHTLGASGAIELIASLLMMKNGNIYPTLNLDNISPECQGIDHVTNQKKKEIDLILKNCFAFGGINAALVCKKI
;
A
#
# COMPACT_ATOMS: atom_id res chain seq x y z
N LEU A 1 -7.54 3.98 -0.40
CA LEU A 1 -7.27 3.85 1.06
C LEU A 1 -8.09 4.83 1.89
N HIS A 2 -8.24 6.10 1.45
CA HIS A 2 -9.07 7.11 2.14
C HIS A 2 -10.48 6.62 2.51
N ALA A 3 -11.21 5.99 1.59
CA ALA A 3 -12.56 5.50 1.90
C ALA A 3 -12.60 4.55 3.12
N ILE A 4 -11.56 3.74 3.30
CA ILE A 4 -11.41 2.81 4.43
C ILE A 4 -11.04 3.57 5.70
N GLY A 5 -10.06 4.48 5.63
CA GLY A 5 -9.66 5.31 6.77
C GLY A 5 -10.78 6.23 7.28
N THR A 6 -11.52 6.86 6.37
CA THR A 6 -12.72 7.64 6.71
C THR A 6 -13.81 6.76 7.31
N GLY A 7 -14.00 5.53 6.81
CA GLY A 7 -14.94 4.60 7.41
C GLY A 7 -14.56 4.20 8.83
N TYR A 8 -13.27 3.97 9.08
CA TYR A 8 -12.72 3.77 10.42
C TYR A 8 -12.99 4.98 11.33
N ASP A 9 -12.74 6.21 10.85
CA ASP A 9 -13.04 7.43 11.60
C ASP A 9 -14.53 7.57 11.94
N LEU A 10 -15.42 7.28 11.00
CA LEU A 10 -16.86 7.35 11.24
C LEU A 10 -17.32 6.35 12.30
N ILE A 11 -16.77 5.13 12.31
CA ILE A 11 -17.10 4.11 13.30
C ILE A 11 -16.54 4.49 14.67
N ARG A 12 -15.25 4.84 14.78
CA ARG A 12 -14.65 5.18 16.08
C ARG A 12 -15.23 6.45 16.72
N LEU A 13 -15.78 7.35 15.91
CA LEU A 13 -16.51 8.54 16.37
C LEU A 13 -17.98 8.25 16.72
N GLY A 14 -18.43 6.99 16.63
CA GLY A 14 -19.82 6.60 16.92
C GLY A 14 -20.85 7.14 15.91
N ARG A 15 -20.42 7.51 14.69
CA ARG A 15 -21.30 8.07 13.66
C ARG A 15 -21.96 7.00 12.81
N GLN A 16 -21.37 5.82 12.71
CA GLN A 16 -21.86 4.66 11.95
C GLN A 16 -21.45 3.37 12.65
N ASP A 17 -22.27 2.33 12.59
CA ASP A 17 -21.92 1.01 13.14
C ASP A 17 -21.34 0.06 12.09
N ILE A 18 -21.66 0.28 10.81
CA ILE A 18 -21.24 -0.58 9.69
C ILE A 18 -21.15 0.24 8.40
N LEU A 19 -20.10 0.01 7.61
CA LEU A 19 -19.84 0.71 6.36
C LEU A 19 -19.26 -0.24 5.31
N LEU A 20 -19.60 -0.01 4.05
CA LEU A 20 -18.89 -0.57 2.90
C LEU A 20 -17.85 0.44 2.43
N CYS A 21 -16.58 0.06 2.47
CA CYS A 21 -15.47 0.95 2.16
C CYS A 21 -14.51 0.30 1.17
N GLY A 22 -14.07 1.05 0.18
CA GLY A 22 -13.13 0.54 -0.80
C GLY A 22 -12.95 1.46 -2.00
N GLY A 23 -12.58 0.87 -3.12
CA GLY A 23 -12.33 1.59 -4.37
C GLY A 23 -12.43 0.67 -5.57
N ALA A 24 -12.67 1.26 -6.72
CA ALA A 24 -12.77 0.59 -8.01
C ALA A 24 -12.07 1.42 -9.07
N GLU A 25 -11.65 0.75 -10.13
CA GLU A 25 -11.20 1.36 -11.37
C GLU A 25 -11.51 0.44 -12.54
N GLU A 26 -11.91 1.04 -13.67
CA GLU A 26 -12.01 0.38 -14.97
C GLU A 26 -10.80 0.76 -15.82
N LEU A 27 -10.22 -0.19 -16.54
CA LEU A 27 -9.14 0.09 -17.48
C LEU A 27 -9.70 0.85 -18.67
N HIS A 28 -9.16 2.03 -18.92
CA HIS A 28 -9.48 2.80 -20.11
C HIS A 28 -8.22 3.37 -20.76
N PRO A 29 -8.09 3.35 -22.10
CA PRO A 29 -6.89 3.85 -22.79
C PRO A 29 -6.51 5.30 -22.44
N THR A 30 -7.49 6.16 -22.16
CA THR A 30 -7.21 7.55 -21.75
C THR A 30 -6.57 7.63 -20.37
N VAL A 31 -6.90 6.70 -19.47
CA VAL A 31 -6.29 6.62 -18.15
C VAL A 31 -4.83 6.23 -18.30
N THR A 32 -4.52 5.16 -19.04
CA THR A 32 -3.13 4.77 -19.32
C THR A 32 -2.38 5.87 -20.09
N GLY A 33 -3.01 6.48 -21.08
CA GLY A 33 -2.43 7.60 -21.84
C GLY A 33 -2.06 8.81 -20.98
N SER A 34 -2.79 9.06 -19.87
CA SER A 34 -2.44 10.15 -18.95
C SER A 34 -1.10 9.91 -18.24
N PHE A 35 -0.77 8.67 -17.90
CA PHE A 35 0.52 8.29 -17.34
C PHE A 35 1.62 8.24 -18.40
N ASP A 36 1.26 7.85 -19.62
CA ASP A 36 2.18 7.77 -20.75
C ASP A 36 2.73 9.15 -21.15
N ILE A 37 1.86 10.18 -21.15
CA ILE A 37 2.27 11.58 -21.37
C ILE A 37 3.22 12.10 -20.27
N LEU A 38 3.13 11.53 -19.07
CA LEU A 38 4.03 11.84 -17.95
C LEU A 38 5.32 11.01 -17.97
N PHE A 39 5.49 10.13 -18.97
CA PHE A 39 6.59 9.16 -19.04
C PHE A 39 6.69 8.26 -17.79
N ALA A 40 5.54 7.97 -17.18
CA ALA A 40 5.45 7.17 -15.97
C ALA A 40 5.19 5.68 -16.25
N THR A 41 4.73 5.34 -17.46
CA THR A 41 4.43 3.97 -17.91
C THR A 41 5.69 3.21 -18.32
N SER A 42 5.69 1.91 -18.04
CA SER A 42 6.71 0.99 -18.55
C SER A 42 6.59 0.88 -20.07
N THR A 43 7.73 0.93 -20.78
CA THR A 43 7.79 0.87 -22.25
C THR A 43 8.89 -0.05 -22.77
N LYS A 44 9.96 -0.29 -21.98
CA LYS A 44 11.08 -1.18 -22.34
C LYS A 44 10.68 -2.66 -22.42
N TYR A 45 9.56 -3.03 -21.80
CA TYR A 45 9.11 -4.40 -21.66
C TYR A 45 7.84 -4.72 -22.47
N ASN A 46 7.52 -3.91 -23.49
CA ASN A 46 6.35 -4.16 -24.36
C ASN A 46 6.36 -5.58 -24.99
N ASP A 47 7.55 -6.08 -25.35
CA ASP A 47 7.73 -7.43 -25.90
C ASP A 47 7.93 -8.52 -24.81
N ALA A 48 7.90 -8.15 -23.53
CA ALA A 48 8.09 -9.04 -22.39
C ALA A 48 7.22 -8.64 -21.18
N PRO A 49 5.88 -8.59 -21.33
CA PRO A 49 4.97 -8.06 -20.31
C PRO A 49 5.07 -8.78 -18.96
N GLN A 50 5.42 -10.07 -18.94
CA GLN A 50 5.65 -10.84 -17.71
C GLN A 50 6.79 -10.31 -16.84
N LYS A 51 7.66 -9.46 -17.38
CA LYS A 51 8.81 -8.87 -16.68
C LYS A 51 8.55 -7.47 -16.13
N THR A 52 7.34 -6.92 -16.25
CA THR A 52 7.00 -5.56 -15.81
C THR A 52 5.59 -5.52 -15.17
N PRO A 53 5.31 -4.66 -14.17
CA PRO A 53 6.21 -3.68 -13.55
C PRO A 53 7.23 -4.35 -12.62
N ARG A 54 8.23 -3.57 -12.19
CA ARG A 54 9.37 -4.04 -11.39
C ARG A 54 9.60 -3.16 -10.15
N PRO A 55 8.69 -3.16 -9.16
CA PRO A 55 8.82 -2.24 -8.03
C PRO A 55 10.15 -2.41 -7.29
N PHE A 56 10.81 -1.29 -6.97
CA PHE A 56 12.14 -1.18 -6.36
C PHE A 56 13.33 -1.76 -7.14
N ASP A 57 13.10 -2.36 -8.31
CA ASP A 57 14.15 -2.96 -9.12
C ASP A 57 14.99 -1.89 -9.82
N ARG A 58 16.29 -2.12 -9.95
CA ARG A 58 17.23 -1.24 -10.66
C ARG A 58 16.80 -1.03 -12.11
N ASP A 59 16.26 -2.07 -12.74
CA ASP A 59 15.93 -2.08 -14.16
C ASP A 59 14.44 -1.73 -14.41
N ARG A 60 13.75 -1.17 -13.40
CA ARG A 60 12.39 -0.63 -13.52
C ARG A 60 12.36 0.58 -14.46
N ASP A 61 11.27 0.75 -15.20
CA ASP A 61 11.13 1.83 -16.17
C ASP A 61 9.75 2.50 -16.13
N GLY A 62 8.89 2.14 -15.18
CA GLY A 62 7.58 2.73 -15.02
C GLY A 62 6.54 1.72 -14.52
N LEU A 63 5.34 2.25 -14.28
CA LEU A 63 4.19 1.48 -13.86
C LEU A 63 3.48 0.80 -15.03
N VAL A 64 2.66 -0.18 -14.71
CA VAL A 64 1.68 -0.76 -15.64
C VAL A 64 0.29 -0.52 -15.03
N CYS A 65 -0.63 0.10 -15.77
CA CYS A 65 -1.99 0.31 -15.29
C CYS A 65 -2.73 -1.03 -15.20
N GLY A 66 -3.40 -1.26 -14.07
CA GLY A 66 -4.36 -2.33 -13.88
C GLY A 66 -5.76 -1.79 -13.61
N GLU A 67 -6.70 -2.68 -13.31
CA GLU A 67 -8.08 -2.36 -13.00
C GLU A 67 -8.65 -3.31 -11.94
N GLY A 68 -9.90 -3.10 -11.56
CA GLY A 68 -10.65 -3.97 -10.65
C GLY A 68 -11.29 -3.21 -9.52
N SER A 69 -11.78 -3.93 -8.52
CA SER A 69 -12.35 -3.32 -7.33
C SER A 69 -12.07 -4.14 -6.08
N GLY A 70 -12.07 -3.47 -4.93
CA GLY A 70 -12.00 -4.08 -3.62
C GLY A 70 -12.94 -3.36 -2.67
N LEU A 71 -13.68 -4.12 -1.87
CA LEU A 71 -14.58 -3.61 -0.84
C LEU A 71 -14.36 -4.38 0.45
N LEU A 72 -14.33 -3.65 1.56
CA LEU A 72 -14.32 -4.19 2.92
C LEU A 72 -15.60 -3.78 3.63
N VAL A 73 -16.14 -4.69 4.44
CA VAL A 73 -17.15 -4.37 5.45
C VAL A 73 -16.41 -3.94 6.70
N LEU A 74 -16.53 -2.67 7.08
CA LEU A 74 -16.08 -2.16 8.36
C LEU A 74 -17.24 -2.19 9.33
N GLU A 75 -16.99 -2.59 10.57
CA GLU A 75 -18.04 -2.74 11.59
C GLU A 75 -17.47 -2.44 12.98
N SER A 76 -18.29 -1.88 13.87
CA SER A 76 -17.92 -1.74 15.28
C SER A 76 -17.65 -3.10 15.92
N TYR A 77 -16.63 -3.16 16.79
CA TYR A 77 -16.17 -4.40 17.38
C TYR A 77 -17.24 -5.07 18.25
N GLU A 78 -17.99 -4.27 19.01
CA GLU A 78 -19.08 -4.72 19.88
C GLU A 78 -20.20 -5.37 19.06
N ARG A 79 -20.55 -4.79 17.90
CA ARG A 79 -21.58 -5.35 17.02
C ARG A 79 -21.09 -6.64 16.35
N ALA A 80 -19.86 -6.63 15.85
CA ALA A 80 -19.26 -7.78 15.19
C ALA A 80 -19.17 -8.99 16.13
N THR A 81 -18.74 -8.76 17.38
CA THR A 81 -18.67 -9.80 18.42
C THR A 81 -20.05 -10.28 18.87
N ALA A 82 -21.02 -9.37 19.09
CA ALA A 82 -22.38 -9.74 19.51
C ALA A 82 -23.08 -10.68 18.51
N ARG A 83 -22.77 -10.54 17.21
CA ARG A 83 -23.31 -11.42 16.16
C ARG A 83 -22.38 -12.58 15.76
N ASN A 84 -21.28 -12.81 16.49
CA ASN A 84 -20.25 -13.81 16.19
C ASN A 84 -19.74 -13.73 14.74
N ALA A 85 -19.44 -12.52 14.27
CA ALA A 85 -18.89 -12.29 12.94
C ALA A 85 -17.49 -12.93 12.82
N ASN A 86 -17.16 -13.44 11.63
CA ASN A 86 -15.77 -13.79 11.30
C ASN A 86 -14.96 -12.51 11.06
N ILE A 87 -14.16 -12.10 12.04
CA ILE A 87 -13.31 -10.90 11.98
C ILE A 87 -11.98 -11.25 11.30
N TYR A 88 -11.58 -10.44 10.30
CA TYR A 88 -10.31 -10.64 9.59
C TYR A 88 -9.14 -9.91 10.26
N ALA A 89 -9.38 -8.69 10.74
CA ALA A 89 -8.43 -7.86 11.46
C ALA A 89 -9.19 -6.67 12.08
N GLU A 90 -8.51 -5.95 12.95
CA GLU A 90 -8.92 -4.66 13.50
C GLU A 90 -8.11 -3.54 12.84
N ILE A 91 -8.75 -2.45 12.43
CA ILE A 91 -8.03 -1.23 12.04
C ILE A 91 -7.77 -0.43 13.31
N ILE A 92 -6.50 -0.19 13.61
CA ILE A 92 -6.10 0.47 14.85
C ILE A 92 -5.45 1.84 14.62
N GLY A 93 -5.04 2.16 13.39
CA GLY A 93 -4.44 3.46 13.09
C GLY A 93 -4.67 3.91 11.66
N TYR A 94 -4.87 5.21 11.48
CA TYR A 94 -5.00 5.82 10.15
C TYR A 94 -4.42 7.24 10.14
N SER A 95 -3.76 7.61 9.04
CA SER A 95 -3.38 8.98 8.76
C SER A 95 -3.52 9.29 7.28
N THR A 96 -3.85 10.54 6.98
CA THR A 96 -3.69 11.13 5.66
C THR A 96 -2.97 12.46 5.78
N THR A 97 -2.04 12.70 4.86
CA THR A 97 -1.31 13.97 4.75
C THR A 97 -1.29 14.44 3.30
N ALA A 98 -1.04 15.72 3.09
CA ALA A 98 -0.77 16.28 1.77
C ALA A 98 0.38 17.29 1.88
N ASN A 99 1.25 17.36 0.88
CA ASN A 99 2.36 18.33 0.87
C ASN A 99 1.99 19.66 0.20
N GLY A 100 1.02 19.67 -0.72
CA GLY A 100 0.60 20.87 -1.47
C GLY A 100 1.68 21.48 -2.39
N LEU A 101 2.78 20.77 -2.65
CA LEU A 101 3.96 21.29 -3.37
C LEU A 101 3.88 21.10 -4.89
N HIS A 102 3.45 19.92 -5.35
CA HIS A 102 3.34 19.61 -6.77
C HIS A 102 2.24 18.59 -7.05
N VAL A 103 1.62 18.65 -8.22
CA VAL A 103 0.49 17.77 -8.57
C VAL A 103 0.92 16.32 -8.85
N SER A 104 2.15 16.09 -9.28
CA SER A 104 2.64 14.77 -9.68
C SER A 104 3.89 14.28 -8.96
N GLN A 105 4.53 15.13 -8.14
CA GLN A 105 5.73 14.72 -7.43
C GLN A 105 5.36 14.25 -6.03
N SER A 106 5.96 13.12 -5.66
CA SER A 106 5.96 12.63 -4.29
C SER A 106 6.79 13.54 -3.38
N ASN A 107 6.68 13.34 -2.07
CA ASN A 107 7.53 14.01 -1.10
C ASN A 107 7.81 13.08 0.07
N LYS A 108 9.08 12.69 0.22
CA LYS A 108 9.57 11.83 1.30
C LYS A 108 9.13 12.30 2.69
N GLU A 109 9.27 13.58 3.03
CA GLU A 109 8.96 14.08 4.38
C GLU A 109 7.47 13.90 4.73
N SER A 110 6.59 14.13 3.76
CA SER A 110 5.14 13.94 3.93
C SER A 110 4.76 12.46 4.05
N MET A 111 5.45 11.56 3.34
CA MET A 111 5.30 10.10 3.50
C MET A 111 5.74 9.63 4.89
N VAL A 112 6.90 10.10 5.37
CA VAL A 112 7.41 9.82 6.73
C VAL A 112 6.40 10.31 7.77
N SER A 113 5.91 11.54 7.61
CA SER A 113 4.91 12.13 8.51
C SER A 113 3.63 11.29 8.55
N CYS A 114 3.12 10.87 7.39
CA CYS A 114 1.92 10.03 7.29
C CYS A 114 2.10 8.69 8.01
N MET A 115 3.22 7.99 7.78
CA MET A 115 3.51 6.73 8.46
C MET A 115 3.64 6.90 9.98
N ARG A 116 4.40 7.90 10.45
CA ARG A 116 4.57 8.17 11.89
C ARG A 116 3.25 8.52 12.56
N GLN A 117 2.38 9.29 11.90
CA GLN A 117 1.05 9.62 12.43
C GLN A 117 0.14 8.40 12.52
N ALA A 118 0.11 7.53 11.50
CA ALA A 118 -0.67 6.29 11.55
C ALA A 118 -0.17 5.33 12.64
N LEU A 119 1.15 5.22 12.81
CA LEU A 119 1.76 4.47 13.92
C LEU A 119 1.40 5.09 15.28
N SER A 120 1.44 6.41 15.40
CA SER A 120 1.05 7.10 16.63
C SER A 120 -0.43 6.89 16.96
N ASP A 121 -1.33 6.99 15.98
CA ASP A 121 -2.78 6.72 16.15
C ASP A 121 -3.03 5.27 16.59
N SER A 122 -2.21 4.33 16.12
CA SER A 122 -2.30 2.91 16.47
C SER A 122 -1.78 2.52 17.85
N GLY A 123 -0.94 3.35 18.48
CA GLY A 123 -0.31 3.04 19.77
C GLY A 123 0.64 1.84 19.76
N VAL A 124 0.97 1.25 18.61
CA VAL A 124 1.89 0.11 18.50
C VAL A 124 3.33 0.55 18.20
N LYS A 125 4.28 -0.33 18.54
CA LYS A 125 5.69 -0.17 18.18
C LYS A 125 5.96 -0.75 16.79
N SER A 126 6.98 -0.23 16.13
CA SER A 126 7.35 -0.52 14.73
C SER A 126 7.85 -1.94 14.46
N ASP A 127 8.32 -2.67 15.48
CA ASP A 127 9.34 -3.71 15.26
C ASP A 127 8.78 -5.05 14.74
N SER A 128 7.46 -5.20 14.66
CA SER A 128 6.78 -6.42 14.17
C SER A 128 5.80 -6.18 13.02
N ILE A 129 5.81 -4.98 12.42
CA ILE A 129 4.91 -4.64 11.32
C ILE A 129 5.41 -5.22 10.00
N TYR A 130 4.49 -5.68 9.14
CA TYR A 130 4.75 -5.90 7.72
C TYR A 130 4.28 -4.67 6.94
N VAL A 131 5.13 -4.15 6.06
CA VAL A 131 4.80 -2.99 5.23
C VAL A 131 4.41 -3.46 3.83
N ASN A 132 3.15 -3.21 3.47
CA ASN A 132 2.72 -3.28 2.09
C ASN A 132 2.86 -1.91 1.42
N ALA A 133 3.99 -1.75 0.73
CA ALA A 133 4.38 -0.53 0.03
C ALA A 133 3.37 -0.14 -1.07
N HIS A 134 3.41 1.13 -1.46
CA HIS A 134 2.72 1.60 -2.65
C HIS A 134 3.47 1.23 -3.92
N ALA A 135 4.79 1.47 -3.97
CA ALA A 135 5.79 1.15 -4.99
C ALA A 135 5.22 0.82 -6.37
N THR A 136 5.12 1.86 -7.19
CA THR A 136 4.50 1.81 -8.52
C THR A 136 5.45 1.35 -9.60
N ALA A 137 6.73 1.12 -9.29
CA ALA A 137 7.81 0.90 -10.25
C ALA A 137 8.22 2.15 -11.04
N THR A 138 7.79 3.34 -10.59
CA THR A 138 8.32 4.61 -11.10
C THR A 138 9.67 4.91 -10.44
N LEU A 139 10.54 5.64 -11.14
CA LEU A 139 11.89 5.92 -10.63
C LEU A 139 11.84 6.72 -9.33
N GLN A 140 11.20 7.89 -9.36
CA GLN A 140 11.12 8.81 -8.23
C GLN A 140 10.24 8.26 -7.09
N GLY A 141 9.05 7.73 -7.40
CA GLY A 141 8.10 7.27 -6.39
C GLY A 141 8.66 6.13 -5.53
N ASP A 142 9.27 5.12 -6.15
CA ASP A 142 9.85 4.00 -5.43
C ASP A 142 11.09 4.42 -4.61
N GLN A 143 11.90 5.34 -5.13
CA GLN A 143 13.04 5.89 -4.39
C GLN A 143 12.57 6.60 -3.11
N GLU A 144 11.65 7.55 -3.22
CA GLU A 144 11.20 8.34 -2.09
C GLU A 144 10.44 7.51 -1.05
N GLU A 145 9.65 6.53 -1.50
CA GLU A 145 9.00 5.59 -0.59
C GLU A 145 10.03 4.71 0.14
N ALA A 146 11.03 4.17 -0.55
CA ALA A 146 12.07 3.37 0.09
C ALA A 146 12.88 4.20 1.11
N GLU A 147 13.20 5.45 0.78
CA GLU A 147 13.85 6.40 1.69
C GLU A 147 12.99 6.70 2.92
N ALA A 148 11.68 6.90 2.73
CA ALA A 148 10.74 7.16 3.81
C ALA A 148 10.59 5.94 4.74
N ILE A 149 10.45 4.74 4.16
CA ILE A 149 10.38 3.48 4.94
C ILE A 149 11.68 3.25 5.70
N ARG A 150 12.84 3.48 5.06
CA ARG A 150 14.16 3.37 5.70
C ARG A 150 14.31 4.32 6.87
N GLU A 151 13.78 5.55 6.77
CA GLU A 151 13.82 6.50 7.89
C GLU A 151 12.90 6.10 9.06
N VAL A 152 11.75 5.50 8.78
CA VAL A 152 10.79 5.10 9.83
C VAL A 152 11.19 3.76 10.48
N PHE A 153 11.70 2.81 9.70
CA PHE A 153 11.86 1.42 10.13
C PHE A 153 13.27 0.85 9.95
N GLY A 154 14.15 1.51 9.18
CA GLY A 154 15.40 0.91 8.72
C GLY A 154 15.15 -0.43 8.01
N SER A 155 15.92 -1.44 8.39
CA SER A 155 15.77 -2.82 7.89
C SER A 155 15.01 -3.75 8.84
N ALA A 156 14.27 -3.21 9.81
CA ALA A 156 13.63 -4.03 10.86
C ALA A 156 12.37 -4.77 10.38
N VAL A 157 11.72 -4.26 9.32
CA VAL A 157 10.38 -4.68 8.91
C VAL A 157 10.39 -5.22 7.48
N PRO A 158 9.71 -6.34 7.19
CA PRO A 158 9.57 -6.85 5.84
C PRO A 158 8.71 -5.90 4.98
N VAL A 159 9.17 -5.64 3.76
CA VAL A 159 8.53 -4.75 2.79
C VAL A 159 8.29 -5.48 1.47
N SER A 160 7.06 -5.39 0.94
CA SER A 160 6.79 -5.84 -0.43
C SER A 160 5.73 -5.00 -1.14
N SER A 161 5.71 -5.07 -2.46
CA SER A 161 4.67 -4.48 -3.31
C SER A 161 3.91 -5.54 -4.08
N LEU A 162 2.58 -5.39 -4.09
CA LEU A 162 1.69 -6.27 -4.85
C LEU A 162 1.52 -5.82 -6.30
N LYS A 163 1.97 -4.61 -6.66
CA LYS A 163 1.83 -4.07 -8.02
C LYS A 163 2.63 -4.82 -9.05
N GLY A 164 3.68 -5.55 -8.65
CA GLY A 164 4.36 -6.50 -9.52
C GLY A 164 3.42 -7.57 -10.09
N TYR A 165 2.36 -7.95 -9.38
CA TYR A 165 1.41 -8.99 -9.81
C TYR A 165 0.21 -8.43 -10.58
N ILE A 166 -0.34 -7.31 -10.11
CA ILE A 166 -1.65 -6.79 -10.56
C ILE A 166 -1.56 -5.43 -11.25
N GLY A 167 -0.35 -4.89 -11.42
CA GLY A 167 -0.15 -3.52 -11.86
C GLY A 167 -0.61 -2.49 -10.83
N HIS A 168 -0.64 -1.22 -11.24
CA HIS A 168 -1.24 -0.15 -10.47
C HIS A 168 -2.74 -0.08 -10.79
N THR A 169 -3.58 -0.64 -9.93
CA THR A 169 -5.05 -0.64 -10.07
C THR A 169 -5.69 0.66 -9.58
N LEU A 170 -4.95 1.77 -9.65
CA LEU A 170 -5.44 3.16 -9.49
C LEU A 170 -6.37 3.33 -8.27
N GLY A 171 -7.62 3.80 -8.45
CA GLY A 171 -8.58 4.00 -7.37
C GLY A 171 -8.84 2.75 -6.50
N ALA A 172 -8.68 1.55 -7.06
CA ALA A 172 -8.86 0.29 -6.34
C ALA A 172 -7.63 -0.16 -5.53
N SER A 173 -6.44 0.38 -5.82
CA SER A 173 -5.13 -0.04 -5.27
C SER A 173 -5.18 -0.24 -3.76
N GLY A 174 -5.62 0.78 -3.01
CA GLY A 174 -5.62 0.70 -1.55
C GLY A 174 -6.54 -0.38 -0.97
N ALA A 175 -7.62 -0.74 -1.66
CA ALA A 175 -8.56 -1.76 -1.17
C ALA A 175 -8.11 -3.18 -1.56
N ILE A 176 -7.77 -3.39 -2.85
CA ILE A 176 -7.32 -4.70 -3.34
C ILE A 176 -6.05 -5.14 -2.59
N GLU A 177 -5.08 -4.23 -2.46
CA GLU A 177 -3.81 -4.55 -1.81
C GLU A 177 -3.97 -4.78 -0.29
N LEU A 178 -4.90 -4.07 0.36
CA LEU A 178 -5.22 -4.33 1.76
C LEU A 178 -5.89 -5.69 1.94
N ILE A 179 -6.86 -6.05 1.10
CA ILE A 179 -7.52 -7.36 1.13
C ILE A 179 -6.49 -8.49 0.98
N ALA A 180 -5.60 -8.37 -0.01
CA ALA A 180 -4.51 -9.34 -0.19
C ALA A 180 -3.60 -9.41 1.04
N SER A 181 -3.23 -8.27 1.63
CA SER A 181 -2.41 -8.21 2.85
C SER A 181 -3.11 -8.84 4.06
N LEU A 182 -4.43 -8.67 4.21
CA LEU A 182 -5.22 -9.32 5.26
C LEU A 182 -5.27 -10.84 5.07
N LEU A 183 -5.38 -11.32 3.83
CA LEU A 183 -5.31 -12.76 3.53
C LEU A 183 -3.90 -13.33 3.78
N MET A 184 -2.85 -12.55 3.50
CA MET A 184 -1.48 -12.87 3.86
C MET A 184 -1.31 -13.02 5.37
N MET A 185 -1.86 -12.09 6.15
CA MET A 185 -1.90 -12.14 7.62
C MET A 185 -2.64 -13.37 8.14
N LYS A 186 -3.83 -13.64 7.62
CA LYS A 186 -4.62 -14.82 7.99
C LYS A 186 -3.88 -16.13 7.71
N ASN A 187 -3.15 -16.21 6.60
CA ASN A 187 -2.47 -17.43 6.16
C ASN A 187 -1.02 -17.55 6.66
N GLY A 188 -0.48 -16.53 7.34
CA GLY A 188 0.90 -16.53 7.84
C GLY A 188 1.95 -16.58 6.73
N ASN A 189 1.73 -15.88 5.61
CA ASN A 189 2.63 -15.87 4.47
C ASN A 189 2.84 -14.44 3.96
N ILE A 190 4.11 -14.07 3.75
CA ILE A 190 4.48 -12.83 3.05
C ILE A 190 4.93 -13.19 1.62
N TYR A 191 4.25 -12.63 0.62
CA TYR A 191 4.62 -12.78 -0.78
C TYR A 191 5.70 -11.75 -1.16
N PRO A 192 6.61 -12.10 -2.08
CA PRO A 192 7.64 -11.20 -2.51
C PRO A 192 7.12 -10.16 -3.49
N THR A 193 7.88 -9.08 -3.69
CA THR A 193 7.68 -8.19 -4.83
C THR A 193 8.02 -8.96 -6.11
N LEU A 194 7.04 -9.17 -7.00
CA LEU A 194 7.29 -9.83 -8.28
C LEU A 194 8.22 -8.96 -9.15
N ASN A 195 9.09 -9.61 -9.93
CA ASN A 195 10.05 -8.96 -10.83
C ASN A 195 11.14 -8.09 -10.15
N LEU A 196 11.38 -8.29 -8.84
CA LEU A 196 12.49 -7.67 -8.12
C LEU A 196 13.70 -8.61 -8.12
N ASP A 197 14.56 -8.47 -9.14
CA ASP A 197 15.77 -9.28 -9.32
C ASP A 197 17.01 -8.57 -8.74
N ASN A 198 17.09 -7.24 -8.92
CA ASN A 198 18.20 -6.42 -8.49
C ASN A 198 17.67 -5.17 -7.79
N ILE A 199 17.81 -5.08 -6.46
CA ILE A 199 17.38 -3.90 -5.71
C ILE A 199 18.13 -2.65 -6.20
N SER A 200 17.40 -1.60 -6.59
CA SER A 200 17.98 -0.32 -7.02
C SER A 200 18.87 0.26 -5.91
N PRO A 201 20.05 0.83 -6.23
CA PRO A 201 20.92 1.44 -5.22
C PRO A 201 20.22 2.45 -4.30
N GLU A 202 19.30 3.27 -4.84
CA GLU A 202 18.57 4.26 -4.01
C GLU A 202 17.56 3.60 -3.05
N CYS A 203 17.09 2.40 -3.39
CA CYS A 203 16.06 1.65 -2.67
C CYS A 203 16.64 0.68 -1.63
N GLN A 204 17.96 0.66 -1.39
CA GLN A 204 18.60 -0.24 -0.42
C GLN A 204 18.31 0.15 1.04
N GLY A 205 18.63 -0.73 2.00
CA GLY A 205 18.51 -0.41 3.43
C GLY A 205 17.13 -0.64 4.06
N ILE A 206 16.24 -1.35 3.35
CA ILE A 206 14.98 -1.91 3.87
C ILE A 206 14.96 -3.44 3.63
N ASP A 207 14.21 -4.22 4.44
CA ASP A 207 14.07 -5.69 4.26
C ASP A 207 13.08 -5.99 3.13
N HIS A 208 13.57 -5.91 1.89
CA HIS A 208 12.81 -6.31 0.70
C HIS A 208 12.50 -7.80 0.73
N VAL A 209 11.23 -8.14 0.60
CA VAL A 209 10.81 -9.53 0.44
C VAL A 209 10.98 -9.93 -1.03
N THR A 210 12.04 -10.68 -1.31
CA THR A 210 12.38 -11.19 -2.67
C THR A 210 12.00 -12.65 -2.89
N ASN A 211 11.68 -13.39 -1.81
CA ASN A 211 11.16 -14.75 -1.86
C ASN A 211 9.96 -14.87 -0.93
N GLN A 212 9.03 -15.76 -1.24
CA GLN A 212 7.91 -16.04 -0.33
C GLN A 212 8.45 -16.53 1.02
N LYS A 213 7.98 -15.92 2.10
CA LYS A 213 8.38 -16.27 3.47
C LYS A 213 7.13 -16.71 4.25
N LYS A 214 7.18 -17.90 4.86
CA LYS A 214 6.20 -18.27 5.88
C LYS A 214 6.55 -17.52 7.16
N LYS A 215 5.71 -16.56 7.54
CA LYS A 215 5.93 -15.66 8.68
C LYS A 215 4.57 -15.20 9.20
N GLU A 216 4.37 -15.31 10.51
CA GLU A 216 3.19 -14.74 11.15
C GLU A 216 3.25 -13.21 11.07
N ILE A 217 2.10 -12.60 10.76
CA ILE A 217 1.96 -11.16 10.60
C ILE A 217 0.92 -10.74 11.63
N ASP A 218 1.35 -10.00 12.65
CA ASP A 218 0.43 -9.48 13.67
C ASP A 218 -0.05 -8.07 13.34
N LEU A 219 0.77 -7.32 12.59
CA LEU A 219 0.53 -5.93 12.20
C LEU A 219 0.82 -5.72 10.72
N ILE A 220 -0.07 -5.02 10.02
CA ILE A 220 0.14 -4.55 8.64
C ILE A 220 0.15 -3.03 8.65
N LEU A 221 1.12 -2.42 7.98
CA LEU A 221 1.05 -1.04 7.51
C LEU A 221 0.79 -1.05 6.00
N LYS A 222 -0.34 -0.49 5.58
CA LYS A 222 -0.63 -0.25 4.16
C LYS A 222 -0.37 1.20 3.81
N ASN A 223 0.54 1.44 2.87
CA ASN A 223 0.81 2.76 2.32
C ASN A 223 0.14 2.95 0.95
N CYS A 224 -0.38 4.14 0.70
CA CYS A 224 -0.79 4.62 -0.62
C CYS A 224 -0.38 6.07 -0.80
N PHE A 225 0.33 6.37 -1.88
CA PHE A 225 0.84 7.70 -2.18
C PHE A 225 0.38 8.09 -3.59
N ALA A 226 -0.49 9.08 -3.68
CA ALA A 226 -1.21 9.42 -4.90
C ALA A 226 -0.79 10.78 -5.46
N PHE A 227 -1.29 11.09 -6.67
CA PHE A 227 -1.20 12.44 -7.24
C PHE A 227 -1.71 13.50 -6.25
N GLY A 228 -1.18 14.71 -6.41
CA GLY A 228 -1.41 15.84 -5.51
C GLY A 228 -0.58 15.78 -4.23
N GLY A 229 0.36 14.84 -4.13
CA GLY A 229 1.13 14.60 -2.91
C GLY A 229 0.26 14.09 -1.76
N ILE A 230 -0.87 13.45 -2.08
CA ILE A 230 -1.83 12.92 -1.11
C ILE A 230 -1.32 11.56 -0.63
N ASN A 231 -1.07 11.46 0.66
CA ASN A 231 -0.57 10.24 1.29
C ASN A 231 -1.63 9.67 2.22
N ALA A 232 -1.65 8.34 2.32
CA ALA A 232 -2.47 7.62 3.27
C ALA A 232 -1.70 6.40 3.81
N ALA A 233 -1.76 6.23 5.12
CA ALA A 233 -1.17 5.12 5.86
C ALA A 233 -2.22 4.53 6.79
N LEU A 234 -2.37 3.21 6.79
CA LEU A 234 -3.37 2.50 7.58
C LEU A 234 -2.76 1.27 8.27
N VAL A 235 -3.02 1.12 9.57
CA VAL A 235 -2.49 0.05 10.41
C VAL A 235 -3.60 -0.93 10.77
N CYS A 236 -3.41 -2.20 10.42
CA CYS A 236 -4.29 -3.30 10.80
C CYS A 236 -3.59 -4.24 11.78
N LYS A 237 -4.36 -4.78 12.74
CA LYS A 237 -3.90 -5.74 13.75
C LYS A 237 -4.70 -7.03 13.67
N LYS A 238 -4.00 -8.16 13.83
CA LYS A 238 -4.61 -9.49 13.94
C LYS A 238 -5.42 -9.60 15.25
N ILE A 239 -6.59 -10.23 15.17
CA ILE A 239 -7.46 -10.58 16.30
C ILE A 239 -7.31 -12.07 16.61
#